data_AF-A0A1A8V0A2-F1
#
_entry.id   AF-A0A1A8V0A2-F1
#
_cell.length_a   1.000
_cell.length_b   1.000
_cell.length_c   1.000
_cell.angle_alpha   90.00
_cell.angle_beta   90.00
_cell.angle_gamma   90.00
#
_symmetry.space_group_name_H-M   'P 1'
#
loop_
_entity.id
_entity.type
_entity.pdbx_description
1 polymer ?
#
loop_
_entity_poly.entity_id
_entity_poly.type
_entity_poly.pdbx_seq_one_letter_code
_entity_poly.pdbx_strand_id
1 'polypeptide(L)' 'SFSSPSRVSLSSTCTYCGSQVGNDAKITIEHLNINCHPECFKCEMCRKPIGDLLDSMFIHRGKIHCESCYSIL' A
#
# COMPACT_ATOMS: atom_id res chain seq x y z
N SER A 1 -31.48 -25.27 1.28
CA SER A 1 -30.83 -24.00 0.90
C SER A 1 -29.85 -23.61 1.98
N PHE A 2 -28.56 -23.90 1.81
CA PHE A 2 -27.55 -23.47 2.78
C PHE A 2 -27.09 -22.07 2.38
N SER A 3 -27.52 -21.06 3.13
CA SER A 3 -26.98 -19.71 3.02
C SER A 3 -25.51 -19.77 3.40
N SER A 4 -24.63 -19.73 2.39
CA SER A 4 -23.20 -19.64 2.60
C SER A 4 -22.90 -18.39 3.43
N PRO A 5 -22.11 -18.47 4.52
CA PRO A 5 -21.67 -17.28 5.20
C PRO A 5 -20.83 -16.51 4.19
N SER A 6 -21.30 -15.32 3.81
CA SER A 6 -20.51 -14.34 3.10
C SER A 6 -19.22 -14.17 3.89
N ARG A 7 -18.16 -14.86 3.47
CA ARG A 7 -16.80 -14.60 3.91
C ARG A 7 -16.66 -13.11 3.67
N VAL A 8 -16.71 -12.32 4.74
CA VAL A 8 -16.39 -10.91 4.68
C VAL A 8 -14.97 -10.88 4.17
N SER A 9 -14.82 -10.71 2.86
CA SER A 9 -13.50 -10.53 2.27
C SER A 9 -13.00 -9.25 2.92
N LEU A 10 -12.08 -9.35 3.88
CA LEU A 10 -11.29 -8.22 4.40
C LEU A 10 -10.32 -7.72 3.32
N SER A 11 -10.80 -7.71 2.08
CA SER A 11 -10.15 -7.17 0.92
C SER A 11 -10.31 -5.67 0.98
N SER A 12 -9.25 -5.00 1.39
CA SER A 12 -9.16 -3.55 1.40
C SER A 12 -8.93 -3.07 -0.03
N THR A 13 -9.41 -1.89 -0.40
CA THR A 13 -9.04 -1.28 -1.69
C THR A 13 -7.61 -0.76 -1.62
N CYS A 14 -6.82 -0.98 -2.68
CA CYS A 14 -5.48 -0.44 -2.75
C CYS A 14 -5.53 1.07 -2.89
N THR A 15 -4.90 1.79 -1.97
CA THR A 15 -4.79 3.26 -2.00
C THR A 15 -4.09 3.78 -3.26
N TYR A 16 -3.18 2.99 -3.86
CA TYR A 16 -2.38 3.43 -5.00
C TYR A 16 -2.95 3.05 -6.37
N CYS A 17 -3.47 1.82 -6.54
CA CYS A 17 -3.99 1.38 -7.84
C CYS A 17 -5.53 1.34 -7.90
N GLY A 18 -6.23 1.49 -6.76
CA GLY A 18 -7.69 1.43 -6.68
C GLY A 18 -8.28 0.02 -6.79
N SER A 19 -7.46 -1.00 -7.02
CA SER A 19 -7.91 -2.40 -7.13
C SER A 19 -8.03 -3.07 -5.77
N GLN A 20 -8.83 -4.13 -5.70
CA GLN A 20 -8.99 -4.93 -4.49
C GLN A 20 -7.64 -5.55 -4.06
N VAL A 21 -7.24 -5.34 -2.81
CA VAL A 21 -6.12 -6.05 -2.20
C VAL A 21 -6.63 -7.39 -1.70
N GLY A 22 -6.10 -8.47 -2.26
CA GLY A 22 -6.46 -9.84 -1.88
C GLY A 22 -6.04 -10.21 -0.46
N ASN A 23 -6.29 -11.46 -0.09
CA ASN A 23 -6.07 -11.94 1.27
C ASN A 23 -4.66 -12.51 1.53
N ASP A 24 -3.82 -12.63 0.49
CA ASP A 24 -2.47 -13.22 0.60
C ASP A 24 -1.47 -12.29 1.28
N ALA A 25 -1.08 -11.21 0.60
CA ALA A 25 -0.09 -10.26 1.08
C ALA A 25 -0.57 -8.83 0.85
N LYS A 26 -0.78 -8.10 1.94
CA LYS A 26 -1.12 -6.68 1.92
C LYS A 26 -0.24 -5.90 2.87
N ILE A 27 0.16 -4.73 2.43
CA ILE A 27 0.85 -3.76 3.27
C ILE A 27 -0.22 -2.83 3.80
N THR A 28 -0.29 -2.75 5.13
CA THR A 28 -1.25 -1.90 5.84
C THR A 28 -0.45 -0.97 6.74
N ILE A 29 -0.62 0.34 6.55
CA ILE A 29 -0.03 1.34 7.44
C ILE A 29 -1.17 2.00 8.19
N GLU A 30 -1.44 1.49 9.39
CA GLU A 30 -2.62 1.84 10.18
C GLU A 30 -2.66 3.34 10.51
N HIS A 31 -1.52 3.92 10.92
CA HIS A 31 -1.41 5.34 11.25
C HIS A 31 -1.71 6.29 10.07
N LEU A 32 -1.69 5.78 8.85
CA LEU A 32 -1.92 6.58 7.64
C LEU A 32 -3.13 6.09 6.85
N ASN A 33 -3.84 5.08 7.38
CA ASN A 33 -4.97 4.43 6.73
C ASN A 33 -4.66 3.97 5.30
N ILE A 34 -3.41 3.56 5.04
CA ILE A 34 -2.98 3.08 3.72
C ILE A 34 -3.11 1.56 3.69
N ASN A 35 -3.76 1.06 2.64
CA ASN A 35 -3.80 -0.37 2.33
C ASN A 35 -3.32 -0.53 0.89
N CYS A 36 -2.34 -1.38 0.63
CA CYS A 36 -1.87 -1.59 -0.74
C CYS A 36 -1.24 -2.95 -0.95
N HIS A 37 -1.10 -3.33 -2.23
CA HIS A 37 -0.32 -4.49 -2.60
C HIS A 37 1.17 -4.25 -2.33
N PRO A 38 1.95 -5.29 -2.00
CA PRO A 38 3.40 -5.19 -1.89
C PRO A 38 4.06 -4.68 -3.19
N GLU A 39 3.52 -5.03 -4.35
CA GLU A 39 3.97 -4.52 -5.67
C GLU A 39 3.63 -3.03 -5.93
N CYS A 40 2.62 -2.52 -5.23
CA CYS A 40 2.22 -1.12 -5.29
C CYS A 40 3.00 -0.27 -4.29
N PHE A 41 3.76 -0.90 -3.38
CA PHE A 41 4.52 -0.23 -2.34
C PHE A 41 5.87 0.27 -2.86
N LYS A 42 5.78 1.33 -3.65
CA LYS A 42 6.89 1.94 -4.37
C LYS A 42 6.79 3.46 -4.33
N CYS A 43 7.92 4.13 -4.48
CA CYS A 43 7.98 5.59 -4.56
C CYS A 43 7.07 6.10 -5.69
N GLU A 44 6.23 7.10 -5.43
CA GLU A 44 5.36 7.68 -6.48
C GLU A 44 6.18 8.34 -7.59
N MET A 45 7.29 8.98 -7.24
CA MET A 45 8.10 9.75 -8.19
C MET A 45 8.95 8.86 -9.10
N CYS A 46 9.73 7.94 -8.53
CA CYS A 46 10.66 7.11 -9.28
C CYS A 46 10.19 5.67 -9.47
N ARG A 47 9.03 5.29 -8.92
CA ARG A 47 8.46 3.94 -8.97
C ARG A 47 9.36 2.82 -8.43
N LYS A 48 10.45 3.16 -7.73
CA LYS A 48 11.31 2.17 -7.07
C LYS A 48 10.57 1.49 -5.91
N PRO A 49 10.64 0.15 -5.81
CA PRO A 49 10.08 -0.56 -4.66
C PRO A 49 10.78 -0.09 -3.38
N ILE A 50 9.98 0.21 -2.38
CA ILE A 50 10.44 0.68 -1.07
C ILE A 50 10.64 -0.49 -0.10
N GLY A 51 10.11 -1.68 -0.45
CA GLY A 51 10.18 -2.87 0.40
C GLY A 51 11.59 -3.31 0.79
N ASP A 52 12.61 -2.99 -0.01
CA ASP A 52 14.03 -3.22 0.32
C ASP A 52 14.63 -2.15 1.25
N LEU A 53 13.99 -0.98 1.35
CA LEU A 53 14.48 0.21 2.04
C LEU A 53 13.49 0.63 3.14
N LEU A 54 13.16 -0.30 4.03
CA LEU A 54 12.18 -0.07 5.12
C LEU A 54 12.54 1.13 6.00
N ASP A 55 13.83 1.45 6.16
CA ASP A 55 14.32 2.58 6.96
C ASP A 55 14.24 3.95 6.28
N SER A 56 14.00 4.03 4.96
CA SER A 56 14.14 5.27 4.18
C SER A 56 12.92 5.59 3.33
N MET A 57 11.72 5.39 3.89
CA MET A 57 10.46 5.80 3.27
C MET A 57 9.81 6.97 4.00
N PHE A 58 9.32 7.93 3.22
CA PHE A 58 8.65 9.12 3.71
C PHE A 58 7.28 9.23 3.09
N ILE A 59 6.29 9.67 3.86
CA ILE A 59 4.92 9.85 3.37
C ILE A 59 4.60 11.33 3.31
N HIS A 60 4.33 11.80 2.10
CA HIS A 60 4.00 13.19 1.82
C HIS A 60 2.67 13.25 1.06
N ARG A 61 1.70 14.01 1.59
CA ARG A 61 0.35 14.17 1.01
C ARG A 61 -0.36 12.83 0.72
N GLY A 62 -0.14 11.82 1.56
CA GLY A 62 -0.74 10.49 1.41
C GLY A 62 -0.07 9.60 0.37
N LYS A 63 1.10 10.00 -0.15
CA LYS A 63 1.89 9.22 -1.11
C LYS A 63 3.26 8.88 -0.54
N ILE A 64 3.77 7.70 -0.89
CA ILE A 64 5.09 7.24 -0.49
C ILE A 64 6.16 7.81 -1.42
N HIS A 65 7.24 8.29 -0.83
CA HIS A 65 8.44 8.77 -1.50
C HIS A 65 9.67 8.10 -0.88
N CYS A 66 10.65 7.72 -1.72
CA CYS A 66 11.96 7.35 -1.21
C CYS A 66 12.68 8.61 -0.70
N GLU A 67 13.64 8.43 0.21
CA GLU A 67 14.47 9.53 0.74
C GLU A 67 14.95 10.50 -0.34
N SER A 68 15.57 10.00 -1.42
CA SER A 68 16.10 10.86 -2.47
C SER A 68 15.03 11.69 -3.19
N CYS A 69 13.83 11.13 -3.41
CA CYS A 69 12.72 11.86 -4.01
C CYS A 69 12.00 12.76 -3.00
N TYR A 70 12.09 12.45 -1.70
CA TYR A 70 11.53 13.27 -0.65
C TYR A 70 12.40 14.51 -0.40
N SER A 71 13.72 14.38 -0.46
CA SER A 71 14.67 15.50 -0.30
C SER A 71 14.61 16.57 -1.40
N ILE A 72 13.89 16.31 -2.50
CA ILE A 72 13.68 17.24 -3.62
C ILE A 72 12.26 17.80 -3.68
N LEU A 73 11.36 17.37 -2.78
CA LEU A 73 10.00 17.89 -2.62
C LEU A 73 10.01 19.15 -1.74
#